data_AF-A0A2N3AWJ9-F1
#
_entry.id   AF-A0A2N3AWJ9-F1
#
_cell.length_a   1.000
_cell.length_b   1.000
_cell.length_c   1.000
_cell.angle_alpha   90.00
_cell.angle_beta   90.00
_cell.angle_gamma   90.00
#
_symmetry.space_group_name_H-M   'P 1'
#
loop_
_entity.id
_entity.type
_entity.pdbx_description
1 polymer ?
#
loop_
_entity_poly.entity_id
_entity_poly.type
_entity_poly.pdbx_seq_one_letter_code
_entity_poly.pdbx_strand_id
1 'polypeptide(L)'
;MTILTQSWMWVSTAKWPGYSPFDQDNLDAIGNGLNISPSTYQTVTLSDASGDGVISDTDTDDASITTGDRIIVGGVSHSVREVAAYVGSTVTVGGTTYTNVKLAVTLFDDGTYAVRIHDDSFLAGANYNNVTQITLGTFDGVEYASVTVANIDDAFVCFAAGTLIDTAAGPRPVESLMPG
;
A
#
# COMPACT_ATOMS: atom_id res chain seq x y z
N MET A 1 0.43 -15.60 17.84
CA MET A 1 1.89 -15.58 17.60
C MET A 1 2.10 -14.43 16.66
N THR A 2 2.91 -13.43 17.01
CA THR A 2 3.07 -12.27 16.13
C THR A 2 3.76 -12.68 14.83
N ILE A 3 3.12 -12.35 13.70
CA ILE A 3 3.64 -12.54 12.35
C ILE A 3 4.16 -11.19 11.86
N LEU A 4 5.39 -11.18 11.36
CA LEU A 4 6.01 -10.00 10.77
C LEU A 4 6.20 -10.21 9.27
N THR A 5 5.58 -9.35 8.48
CA THR A 5 5.65 -9.41 7.01
C THR A 5 6.25 -8.12 6.48
N GLN A 6 7.27 -8.22 5.62
CA GLN A 6 7.82 -7.06 4.93
C GLN A 6 6.90 -6.63 3.80
N SER A 7 6.79 -5.32 3.61
CA SER A 7 5.92 -4.69 2.62
C SER A 7 6.53 -3.34 2.20
N TRP A 8 5.79 -2.55 1.43
CA TRP A 8 6.20 -1.26 0.92
C TRP A 8 5.00 -0.33 0.80
N MET A 9 5.22 0.96 1.06
CA MET A 9 4.20 2.00 0.92
C MET A 9 4.87 3.36 0.64
N TRP A 10 4.11 4.29 0.07
CA TRP A 10 4.45 5.71 0.12
C TRP A 10 3.87 6.31 1.39
N VAL A 11 4.72 6.65 2.36
CA VAL A 11 4.24 7.10 3.68
C VAL A 11 4.42 8.60 3.83
N SER A 12 3.31 9.33 3.88
CA SER A 12 3.31 10.77 4.10
C SER A 12 3.53 11.08 5.58
N THR A 13 4.46 11.99 5.87
CA THR A 13 4.59 12.60 7.22
C THR A 13 3.64 13.79 7.42
N ALA A 14 3.01 14.28 6.35
CA ALA A 14 1.92 15.23 6.44
C ALA A 14 0.63 14.53 6.82
N LYS A 15 -0.22 15.22 7.57
CA LYS A 15 -1.53 14.70 7.96
C LYS A 15 -2.48 14.63 6.76
N TRP A 16 -3.41 13.69 6.82
CA TRP A 16 -4.55 13.64 5.91
C TRP A 16 -5.33 14.97 5.93
N PRO A 17 -5.76 15.50 4.77
CA PRO A 17 -6.52 16.75 4.73
C PRO A 17 -7.78 16.66 5.60
N GLY A 18 -8.01 17.64 6.48
CA GLY A 18 -9.19 17.65 7.34
C GLY A 18 -9.14 16.69 8.54
N TYR A 19 -8.04 15.95 8.73
CA TYR A 19 -7.91 14.95 9.79
C TYR A 19 -8.37 15.44 11.17
N SER A 20 -9.22 14.65 11.81
CA SER A 20 -9.69 14.84 13.16
C SER A 20 -9.63 13.51 13.93
N PRO A 21 -8.94 13.46 15.07
CA PRO A 21 -8.91 12.25 15.91
C PRO A 21 -10.26 11.93 16.57
N PHE A 22 -11.27 12.80 16.41
CA PHE A 22 -12.63 12.60 16.88
C PHE A 22 -13.60 12.21 15.77
N ASP A 23 -13.17 12.29 14.52
CA ASP A 23 -13.94 11.83 13.38
C ASP A 23 -13.65 10.34 13.16
N GLN A 24 -14.66 9.54 12.86
CA GLN A 24 -14.46 8.13 12.50
C GLN A 24 -14.14 8.08 11.01
N ASP A 25 -14.99 8.69 10.18
CA ASP A 25 -14.83 8.77 8.72
C ASP A 25 -13.86 9.90 8.28
N ASN A 26 -12.54 9.69 8.35
CA ASN A 26 -11.57 10.68 7.88
C ASN A 26 -11.23 10.51 6.39
N LEU A 27 -11.19 9.28 5.87
CA LEU A 27 -10.88 8.99 4.48
C LEU A 27 -12.13 9.09 3.62
N ASP A 28 -12.33 10.27 3.03
CA ASP A 28 -13.49 10.57 2.22
C ASP A 28 -13.11 11.18 0.85
N ALA A 29 -14.08 11.84 0.21
CA ALA A 29 -13.88 12.53 -1.05
C ALA A 29 -12.88 13.71 -0.99
N ILE A 30 -12.45 14.17 0.19
CA ILE A 30 -11.41 15.20 0.34
C ILE A 30 -10.07 14.75 -0.21
N GLY A 31 -9.82 13.43 -0.24
CA GLY A 31 -8.63 12.83 -0.83
C GLY A 31 -8.61 12.87 -2.36
N ASN A 32 -9.72 13.20 -3.01
CA ASN A 32 -9.82 13.14 -4.46
C ASN A 32 -8.83 14.11 -5.14
N GLY A 33 -7.98 13.59 -6.01
CA GLY A 33 -6.95 14.39 -6.69
C GLY A 33 -5.72 14.72 -5.84
N LEU A 34 -5.60 14.17 -4.62
CA LEU A 34 -4.43 14.39 -3.77
C LEU A 34 -3.17 13.82 -4.43
N ASN A 35 -2.09 14.61 -4.46
CA ASN A 35 -0.80 14.18 -4.98
C ASN A 35 0.01 13.51 -3.88
N ILE A 36 0.51 12.30 -4.18
CA ILE A 36 1.38 11.56 -3.28
C ILE A 36 2.81 11.69 -3.79
N SER A 37 3.73 12.09 -2.92
CA SER A 37 5.13 12.26 -3.30
C SER A 37 5.81 10.90 -3.47
N PRO A 38 6.32 10.54 -4.66
CA PRO A 38 7.00 9.25 -4.83
C PRO A 38 8.25 9.09 -3.97
N SER A 39 8.86 10.21 -3.55
CA SER A 39 10.04 10.22 -2.68
C SER A 39 9.79 9.70 -1.26
N THR A 40 8.53 9.50 -0.86
CA THR A 40 8.17 8.96 0.45
C THR A 40 8.03 7.44 0.46
N TYR A 41 8.41 6.78 -0.64
CA TYR A 41 8.50 5.34 -0.71
C TYR A 41 9.43 4.80 0.39
N GLN A 42 8.97 3.79 1.10
CA GLN A 42 9.80 3.02 2.01
C GLN A 42 9.25 1.61 2.21
N THR A 43 10.15 0.71 2.61
CA THR A 43 9.77 -0.60 3.13
C THR A 43 9.15 -0.45 4.52
N VAL A 44 8.06 -1.17 4.77
CA VAL A 44 7.36 -1.18 6.05
C VAL A 44 7.24 -2.61 6.55
N THR A 45 7.01 -2.79 7.85
CA THR A 45 6.72 -4.12 8.42
C THR A 45 5.30 -4.16 8.93
N LEU A 46 4.51 -5.11 8.44
CA LEU A 46 3.20 -5.41 8.98
C LEU A 46 3.34 -6.40 10.11
N SER A 47 2.88 -6.00 11.28
CA SER A 47 2.93 -6.79 12.50
C SER A 47 1.53 -7.24 12.84
N ASP A 48 1.17 -8.44 12.41
CA ASP A 48 -0.08 -9.11 12.76
C ASP A 48 0.13 -9.83 14.11
N ALA A 49 -0.32 -9.18 15.18
CA ALA A 49 -0.17 -9.69 16.54
C ALA A 49 -1.14 -10.84 16.81
N SER A 50 -2.31 -10.82 16.18
CA SER A 50 -3.37 -11.81 16.35
C SER A 50 -3.06 -13.13 15.62
N GLY A 51 -2.38 -13.05 14.48
CA GLY A 51 -2.08 -14.15 13.57
C GLY A 51 -3.25 -14.55 12.67
N ASP A 52 -4.21 -13.66 12.44
CA ASP A 52 -5.39 -13.91 11.61
C ASP A 52 -5.20 -13.54 10.12
N GLY A 53 -4.05 -12.98 9.78
CA GLY A 53 -3.69 -12.61 8.41
C GLY A 53 -4.16 -11.23 7.98
N VAL A 54 -4.66 -10.39 8.89
CA VAL A 54 -4.99 -8.99 8.63
C VAL A 54 -4.36 -8.04 9.64
N ILE A 55 -4.25 -6.77 9.27
CA ILE A 55 -4.02 -5.64 10.18
C ILE A 55 -5.34 -4.89 10.23
N SER A 56 -6.11 -5.10 11.29
CA SER A 56 -7.37 -4.40 11.46
C SER A 56 -7.14 -2.94 11.86
N ASP A 57 -8.08 -2.08 11.50
CA ASP A 57 -8.16 -0.74 12.06
C ASP A 57 -8.63 -0.75 13.51
N THR A 58 -8.69 0.44 14.10
CA THR A 58 -8.85 0.64 15.55
C THR A 58 -9.95 1.64 15.90
N ASP A 59 -10.73 2.09 14.91
CA ASP A 59 -11.92 2.87 15.20
C ASP A 59 -13.01 1.97 15.82
N THR A 60 -14.09 2.60 16.26
CA THR A 60 -14.98 2.01 17.27
C THR A 60 -16.25 1.40 16.70
N ASP A 61 -16.53 1.64 15.43
CA ASP A 61 -17.73 1.20 14.72
C ASP A 61 -17.55 -0.15 14.01
N ASP A 62 -16.31 -0.62 13.83
CA ASP A 62 -16.01 -1.95 13.28
C ASP A 62 -15.75 -3.05 14.36
N ALA A 63 -15.68 -2.63 15.64
CA ALA A 63 -15.41 -3.44 16.83
C ALA A 63 -13.99 -4.04 16.97
N SER A 64 -12.97 -3.52 16.26
CA SER A 64 -11.60 -4.05 16.24
C SER A 64 -10.58 -3.30 17.13
N ILE A 65 -11.04 -2.77 18.26
CA ILE A 65 -10.30 -1.80 19.10
C ILE A 65 -8.92 -2.26 19.66
N THR A 66 -8.53 -3.54 19.61
CA THR A 66 -7.34 -4.03 20.38
C THR A 66 -6.63 -5.28 19.85
N THR A 67 -6.47 -5.48 18.53
CA THR A 67 -5.74 -6.67 18.03
C THR A 67 -4.23 -6.64 18.33
N GLY A 68 -3.68 -5.46 18.63
CA GLY A 68 -2.24 -5.26 18.77
C GLY A 68 -1.51 -5.18 17.43
N ASP A 69 -2.26 -5.20 16.32
CA ASP A 69 -1.69 -5.16 14.98
C ASP A 69 -1.12 -3.78 14.66
N ARG A 70 0.02 -3.74 13.98
CA ARG A 70 0.74 -2.49 13.71
C ARG A 70 1.31 -2.47 12.31
N ILE A 71 1.38 -1.27 11.74
CA ILE A 71 2.28 -0.98 10.62
C ILE A 71 3.50 -0.28 11.18
N ILE A 72 4.67 -0.87 10.99
CA ILE A 72 5.95 -0.35 11.47
C ILE A 72 6.64 0.37 10.31
N VAL A 73 6.81 1.68 10.47
CA VAL A 73 7.40 2.59 9.48
C VAL A 73 8.70 3.16 10.06
N GLY A 74 9.84 2.89 9.43
CA GLY A 74 11.13 3.39 9.93
C GLY A 74 11.45 3.00 11.40
N GLY A 75 10.90 1.87 11.87
CA GLY A 75 11.02 1.40 13.25
C GLY A 75 10.00 1.97 14.23
N VAL A 76 9.11 2.86 13.79
CA VAL A 76 8.01 3.42 14.60
C VAL A 76 6.74 2.62 14.34
N SER A 77 6.06 2.18 15.41
CA SER A 77 4.80 1.44 15.30
C SER A 77 3.62 2.40 15.18
N HIS A 78 2.78 2.20 14.18
CA HIS A 78 1.54 2.93 13.96
C HIS A 78 0.34 1.97 14.09
N SER A 79 -0.69 2.42 14.81
CA SER A 79 -2.02 1.80 14.72
C SER A 79 -2.69 2.27 13.44
N VAL A 80 -3.42 1.37 12.79
CA VAL A 80 -4.29 1.72 11.66
C VAL A 80 -5.57 2.31 12.22
N ARG A 81 -5.94 3.48 11.74
CA ARG A 81 -7.19 4.13 12.12
C ARG A 81 -8.31 3.81 11.14
N GLU A 82 -8.01 3.83 9.85
CA GLU A 82 -9.00 3.70 8.77
C GLU A 82 -8.29 3.23 7.49
N VAL A 83 -9.00 2.50 6.63
CA VAL A 83 -8.52 2.11 5.29
C VAL A 83 -9.56 2.43 4.22
N ALA A 84 -9.12 3.06 3.13
CA ALA A 84 -9.98 3.40 2.00
C ALA A 84 -9.33 3.06 0.66
N ALA A 85 -10.13 3.02 -0.41
CA ALA A 85 -9.63 2.89 -1.75
C ALA A 85 -10.04 4.06 -2.66
N TYR A 86 -9.09 4.46 -3.52
CA TYR A 86 -9.27 5.49 -4.54
C TYR A 86 -9.13 4.86 -5.92
N VAL A 87 -10.24 4.83 -6.64
CA VAL A 87 -10.35 4.27 -7.99
C VAL A 87 -10.14 5.36 -9.05
N GLY A 88 -9.68 4.99 -10.25
CA GLY A 88 -9.42 6.01 -11.28
C GLY A 88 -8.15 6.81 -11.02
N SER A 89 -7.27 6.36 -10.12
CA SER A 89 -6.02 7.04 -9.79
C SER A 89 -5.04 6.99 -10.97
N THR A 90 -4.03 7.86 -10.94
CA THR A 90 -2.95 7.86 -11.93
C THR A 90 -1.59 7.68 -11.28
N VAL A 91 -0.73 6.90 -11.93
CA VAL A 91 0.65 6.66 -11.52
C VAL A 91 1.54 6.78 -12.75
N THR A 92 2.57 7.62 -12.71
CA THR A 92 3.56 7.74 -13.78
C THR A 92 4.81 6.95 -13.42
N VAL A 93 5.18 5.99 -14.27
CA VAL A 93 6.39 5.16 -14.12
C VAL A 93 7.24 5.23 -15.37
N GLY A 94 8.50 5.64 -15.24
CA GLY A 94 9.44 5.70 -16.37
C GLY A 94 8.96 6.57 -17.54
N GLY A 95 8.17 7.63 -17.25
CA GLY A 95 7.58 8.52 -18.25
C GLY A 95 6.26 8.05 -18.86
N THR A 96 5.76 6.86 -18.50
CA THR A 96 4.44 6.37 -18.91
C THR A 96 3.42 6.58 -17.79
N THR A 97 2.31 7.24 -18.08
CA THR A 97 1.21 7.41 -17.12
C THR A 97 0.20 6.27 -17.26
N TYR A 98 0.03 5.52 -16.18
CA TYR A 98 -1.01 4.52 -16.00
C TYR A 98 -2.22 5.21 -15.40
N THR A 99 -3.39 4.99 -15.99
CA THR A 99 -4.68 5.49 -15.52
C THR A 99 -5.53 4.33 -15.01
N ASN A 100 -6.61 4.64 -14.30
CA ASN A 100 -7.50 3.65 -13.69
C ASN A 100 -6.80 2.71 -12.70
N VAL A 101 -5.75 3.19 -12.04
CA VAL A 101 -5.08 2.46 -10.96
C VAL A 101 -5.95 2.55 -9.70
N LYS A 102 -6.21 1.44 -9.02
CA LYS A 102 -6.77 1.46 -7.67
C LYS A 102 -5.63 1.63 -6.67
N LEU A 103 -5.73 2.64 -5.82
CA LEU A 103 -4.79 2.89 -4.73
C LEU A 103 -5.50 2.66 -3.40
N ALA A 104 -4.86 1.95 -2.48
CA ALA A 104 -5.33 1.83 -1.11
C ALA A 104 -4.61 2.87 -0.25
N VAL A 105 -5.38 3.55 0.61
CA VAL A 105 -4.89 4.52 1.59
C VAL A 105 -5.14 3.94 2.97
N THR A 106 -4.11 3.97 3.81
CA THR A 106 -4.17 3.58 5.21
C THR A 106 -3.87 4.81 6.06
N LEU A 107 -4.84 5.22 6.87
CA LEU A 107 -4.68 6.32 7.83
C LEU A 107 -4.19 5.77 9.17
N PHE A 108 -3.30 6.52 9.82
CA PHE A 108 -2.82 6.21 11.17
C PHE A 108 -3.45 7.12 12.22
N ASP A 109 -3.43 6.70 13.49
CA ASP A 109 -3.99 7.43 14.63
C ASP A 109 -3.42 8.86 14.84
N ASP A 110 -2.21 9.12 14.36
CA ASP A 110 -1.61 10.47 14.44
C ASP A 110 -2.05 11.39 13.29
N GLY A 111 -2.82 10.84 12.34
CA GLY A 111 -3.32 11.49 11.13
C GLY A 111 -2.37 11.40 9.93
N THR A 112 -1.16 10.85 10.10
CA THR A 112 -0.30 10.50 8.96
C THR A 112 -0.90 9.33 8.20
N TYR A 113 -0.47 9.13 6.95
CA TYR A 113 -1.09 8.12 6.10
C TYR A 113 -0.08 7.48 5.16
N ALA A 114 -0.41 6.28 4.71
CA ALA A 114 0.36 5.52 3.75
C ALA A 114 -0.51 5.18 2.54
N VAL A 115 0.13 5.12 1.37
CA VAL A 115 -0.54 4.76 0.11
C VAL A 115 0.18 3.58 -0.52
N ARG A 116 -0.57 2.63 -1.05
CA ARG A 116 -0.05 1.52 -1.87
C ARG A 116 -0.90 1.34 -3.12
N ILE A 117 -0.30 0.72 -4.15
CA ILE A 117 -1.10 0.20 -5.26
C ILE A 117 -1.89 -0.99 -4.71
N HIS A 118 -3.18 -1.04 -5.02
CA HIS A 118 -4.02 -2.18 -4.66
C HIS A 118 -3.64 -3.39 -5.51
N ASP A 119 -3.68 -4.59 -4.94
CA ASP A 119 -3.07 -5.80 -5.51
C ASP A 119 -3.69 -6.19 -6.87
N ASP A 120 -4.98 -5.88 -7.09
CA ASP A 120 -5.68 -6.08 -8.38
C ASP A 120 -5.29 -5.10 -9.50
N SER A 121 -4.53 -4.05 -9.17
CA SER A 121 -4.17 -2.93 -10.06
C SER A 121 -2.67 -2.85 -10.30
N PHE A 122 -1.95 -3.95 -10.04
CA PHE A 122 -0.50 -3.98 -10.14
C PHE A 122 0.00 -3.68 -11.56
N LEU A 123 1.05 -2.87 -11.64
CA LEU A 123 1.61 -2.40 -12.91
C LEU A 123 2.72 -3.35 -13.35
N ALA A 124 2.39 -4.29 -14.25
CA ALA A 124 3.35 -5.27 -14.75
C ALA A 124 4.59 -4.59 -15.36
N GLY A 125 5.78 -5.02 -14.93
CA GLY A 125 7.06 -4.48 -15.42
C GLY A 125 7.42 -3.08 -14.92
N ALA A 126 6.61 -2.46 -14.06
CA ALA A 126 6.93 -1.20 -13.39
C ALA A 126 7.90 -1.46 -12.23
N ASN A 127 8.78 -0.49 -11.92
CA ASN A 127 9.61 -0.48 -10.71
C ASN A 127 9.27 0.75 -9.86
N TYR A 128 9.16 0.60 -8.53
CA TYR A 128 8.87 1.72 -7.64
C TYR A 128 9.89 2.86 -7.76
N ASN A 129 11.17 2.57 -8.03
CA ASN A 129 12.21 3.59 -8.20
C ASN A 129 12.00 4.46 -9.44
N ASN A 130 11.17 4.01 -10.39
CA ASN A 130 10.83 4.76 -11.60
C ASN A 130 9.52 5.52 -11.48
N VAL A 131 8.84 5.45 -10.33
CA VAL A 131 7.59 6.18 -10.08
C VAL A 131 7.93 7.66 -9.87
N THR A 132 7.36 8.53 -10.69
CA THR A 132 7.63 9.97 -10.68
C THR A 132 6.41 10.83 -10.35
N GLN A 133 5.21 10.26 -10.41
CA GLN A 133 3.98 10.95 -10.02
C GLN A 133 2.93 9.94 -9.57
N ILE A 134 2.18 10.30 -8.53
CA ILE A 134 1.03 9.55 -8.04
C ILE A 134 -0.05 10.57 -7.70
N THR A 135 -1.26 10.36 -8.21
CA THR A 135 -2.42 11.20 -7.92
C THR A 135 -3.60 10.30 -7.61
N LEU A 136 -4.20 10.47 -6.42
CA LEU A 136 -5.40 9.75 -6.01
C LEU A 136 -6.56 10.09 -6.94
N GLY A 137 -7.33 9.07 -7.30
CA GLY A 137 -8.54 9.20 -8.11
C GLY A 137 -9.74 9.63 -7.26
N THR A 138 -10.82 8.88 -7.36
CA THR A 138 -12.08 9.10 -6.63
C THR A 138 -12.21 8.07 -5.52
N PHE A 139 -12.53 8.50 -4.30
CA PHE A 139 -12.94 7.62 -3.21
C PHE A 139 -14.08 6.70 -3.67
N ASP A 140 -13.97 5.41 -3.40
CA ASP A 140 -14.95 4.41 -3.84
C ASP A 140 -16.23 4.39 -2.98
N GLY A 141 -16.28 5.20 -1.92
CA GLY A 141 -17.42 5.31 -1.02
C GLY A 141 -17.47 4.21 0.04
N VAL A 142 -16.38 3.44 0.19
CA VAL A 142 -16.29 2.32 1.13
C VAL A 142 -15.08 2.49 2.02
N GLU A 143 -15.35 2.46 3.32
CA GLU A 143 -14.36 2.26 4.36
C GLU A 143 -14.14 0.76 4.58
N TYR A 144 -12.89 0.35 4.68
CA TYR A 144 -12.49 -1.05 4.80
C TYR A 144 -11.88 -1.28 6.18
N ALA A 145 -12.35 -2.31 6.88
CA ALA A 145 -11.94 -2.62 8.26
C ALA A 145 -10.48 -3.13 8.43
N SER A 146 -9.74 -3.39 7.34
CA SER A 146 -8.40 -3.98 7.48
C SER A 146 -7.51 -3.92 6.24
N VAL A 147 -6.20 -4.13 6.48
CA VAL A 147 -5.19 -4.43 5.47
C VAL A 147 -4.84 -5.92 5.53
N THR A 148 -5.04 -6.67 4.45
CA THR A 148 -4.65 -8.09 4.38
C THR A 148 -3.14 -8.26 4.29
N VAL A 149 -2.56 -9.14 5.11
CA VAL A 149 -1.11 -9.39 5.20
C VAL A 149 -0.62 -10.38 4.13
N ALA A 150 -1.46 -11.37 3.76
CA ALA A 150 -1.05 -12.48 2.89
C ALA A 150 -0.98 -12.14 1.38
N ASN A 151 -1.55 -11.02 0.95
CA ASN A 151 -1.69 -10.66 -0.46
C ASN A 151 -0.88 -9.42 -0.86
N ILE A 152 0.03 -8.97 0.01
CA ILE A 152 0.89 -7.84 -0.33
C ILE A 152 2.05 -8.38 -1.15
N ASP A 153 1.95 -8.18 -2.45
CA ASP A 153 3.01 -8.50 -3.38
C ASP A 153 4.30 -7.74 -3.02
N ASP A 154 5.43 -8.44 -3.18
CA ASP A 154 6.76 -7.83 -3.11
C ASP A 154 6.80 -6.58 -3.98
N ALA A 155 7.51 -5.54 -3.51
CA ALA A 155 7.62 -4.28 -4.21
C ALA A 155 8.15 -4.48 -5.62
N PHE A 156 7.24 -4.45 -6.60
CA PHE A 156 7.56 -4.38 -8.02
C PHE A 156 8.71 -5.31 -8.42
N VAL A 157 8.44 -6.62 -8.55
CA VAL A 157 9.46 -7.57 -9.00
C VAL A 157 9.88 -7.21 -10.44
N CYS A 158 10.94 -6.43 -10.55
CA CYS A 158 11.65 -6.16 -11.80
C CYS A 158 12.94 -6.95 -11.79
N PHE A 159 13.03 -7.93 -12.66
CA PHE A 159 14.30 -8.54 -13.00
C PHE A 159 14.99 -7.65 -14.03
N ALA A 160 16.26 -7.31 -13.79
CA ALA A 160 17.08 -6.67 -14.81
C ALA A 160 17.22 -7.62 -16.02
N ALA A 161 17.27 -7.09 -17.25
CA ALA A 161 17.54 -7.91 -18.43
C ALA A 161 18.81 -8.74 -18.23
N GLY A 162 18.75 -10.03 -18.55
CA GLY A 162 19.83 -10.99 -18.30
C GLY A 162 19.91 -11.55 -16.88
N THR A 163 19.02 -11.13 -15.96
CA THR A 163 18.91 -11.79 -14.64
C THR A 163 18.55 -13.25 -14.85
N LEU A 164 19.38 -14.15 -14.33
CA LEU A 164 19.17 -15.58 -14.44
C LEU A 164 18.24 -16.04 -13.32
N ILE A 165 17.13 -16.65 -13.72
CA ILE A 165 16.17 -17.33 -12.84
C ILE A 165 16.49 -18.82 -12.88
N ASP A 166 16.73 -19.42 -11.73
CA ASP A 166 16.93 -20.87 -11.65
C ASP A 166 15.62 -21.60 -11.98
N THR A 167 15.68 -22.47 -13.00
CA THR A 167 14.56 -23.32 -13.41
C THR A 167 14.96 -24.80 -13.33
N ALA A 168 14.00 -25.70 -13.44
CA ALA A 168 14.27 -27.14 -13.52
C ALA A 168 15.19 -27.54 -14.70
N ALA A 169 15.30 -26.69 -15.74
CA ALA A 169 16.18 -26.88 -16.88
C ALA A 169 17.53 -26.14 -16.75
N GLY A 170 17.81 -25.55 -15.59
CA GLY A 170 18.95 -24.67 -15.33
C GLY A 170 18.61 -23.18 -15.34
N PRO A 171 19.59 -22.30 -15.09
CA PRO A 171 19.36 -20.86 -15.07
C PRO A 171 18.90 -20.35 -16.44
N ARG A 172 17.80 -19.59 -16.47
CA ARG A 172 17.26 -18.97 -17.69
C ARG A 172 17.16 -17.45 -17.50
N PRO A 173 17.56 -16.63 -18.49
CA PRO A 173 17.39 -15.18 -18.38
C PRO A 173 15.90 -14.84 -18.32
N VAL A 174 15.55 -13.83 -17.53
CA VAL A 174 14.14 -13.45 -17.28
C VAL A 174 13.38 -13.22 -18.59
N GLU A 175 13.98 -12.59 -19.60
CA GLU A 175 13.37 -12.32 -20.90
C GLU A 175 13.07 -13.59 -21.72
N SER A 176 13.59 -14.75 -21.32
CA SER A 176 13.31 -16.04 -21.96
C SER A 176 12.19 -16.84 -21.28
N LEU A 177 11.65 -16.32 -20.17
CA LEU A 177 10.50 -16.89 -19.49
C LEU A 177 9.23 -16.39 -20.20
N MET A 178 8.31 -17.31 -20.49
CA MET A 178 7.00 -16.93 -21.02
C MET A 178 6.12 -16.42 -19.88
N PRO A 179 5.16 -15.50 -20.14
CA PRO A 179 4.08 -15.23 -19.20
C PRO A 179 3.40 -16.56 -18.84
N GLY A 180 3.23 -16.81 -17.54
CA GLY A 180 2.49 -17.96 -17.01
C GLY A 180 1.00 -17.80 -17.21
#